data_AF-A0A1G9HJ30-F1
#
_entry.id   AF-A0A1G9HJ30-F1
#
_cell.length_a   1.000
_cell.length_b   1.000
_cell.length_c   1.000
_cell.angle_alpha   90.00
_cell.angle_beta   90.00
_cell.angle_gamma   90.00
#
_symmetry.space_group_name_H-M   'P 1'
#
loop_
_entity.id
_entity.type
_entity.pdbx_description
1 polymer ?
#
loop_
_entity_poly.entity_id
_entity_poly.type
_entity_poly.pdbx_seq_one_letter_code
_entity_poly.pdbx_strand_id
1 'polypeptide(L)'
;MATISKMPGHMCRFYKKGKCLYDELLNPGYNAELRCKILVGLEDEYDKLLRQAEAFKLSAEVVSELWDLRIAEHRASTGGCHKNTMQGEDTYPLCSDGYEDICLLEFPRCEGICDKFMPTED
;
A
#
# COMPACT_ATOMS: atom_id res chain seq x y z
N MET A 1 -25.87 -18.65 25.85
CA MET A 1 -25.99 -17.31 25.23
C MET A 1 -25.57 -17.45 23.78
N ALA A 2 -26.41 -17.07 22.83
CA ALA A 2 -26.07 -17.14 21.42
C ALA A 2 -25.17 -15.95 21.06
N THR A 3 -24.04 -16.22 20.41
CA THR A 3 -23.13 -15.17 19.93
C THR A 3 -23.72 -14.57 18.66
N ILE A 4 -24.19 -13.32 18.72
CA ILE A 4 -24.62 -12.59 17.53
C ILE A 4 -23.36 -12.12 16.81
N SER A 5 -23.02 -12.76 15.69
CA SER A 5 -21.95 -12.31 14.80
C SER A 5 -22.53 -11.41 13.70
N LYS A 6 -21.85 -10.30 13.40
CA LYS A 6 -22.19 -9.47 12.24
C LYS A 6 -21.93 -10.27 10.96
N MET A 7 -22.82 -10.20 9.99
CA MET A 7 -22.66 -10.87 8.71
C MET A 7 -21.46 -10.27 7.96
N PRO A 8 -20.49 -11.06 7.49
CA PRO A 8 -19.26 -10.53 6.89
C PRO A 8 -19.56 -9.81 5.57
N GLY A 9 -18.86 -8.70 5.33
CA GLY A 9 -19.04 -7.86 4.13
C GLY A 9 -18.42 -8.43 2.85
N HIS A 10 -18.03 -9.70 2.83
CA HIS A 10 -17.32 -10.35 1.72
C HIS A 10 -18.00 -10.28 0.35
N MET A 11 -19.33 -10.16 0.31
CA MET A 11 -20.11 -9.98 -0.91
C MET A 11 -20.20 -8.52 -1.37
N CYS A 12 -19.58 -7.59 -0.65
CA CYS A 12 -19.61 -6.17 -0.96
C CYS A 12 -18.42 -5.78 -1.85
N ARG A 13 -18.65 -5.01 -2.91
CA ARG A 13 -17.59 -4.46 -3.78
C ARG A 13 -16.53 -3.64 -3.02
N PHE A 14 -16.89 -3.03 -1.90
CA PHE A 14 -15.99 -2.21 -1.09
C PHE A 14 -15.15 -3.01 -0.09
N TYR A 15 -15.37 -4.32 0.03
CA TYR A 15 -14.67 -5.15 1.00
C TYR A 15 -13.31 -5.62 0.47
N LYS A 16 -12.25 -5.40 1.26
CA LYS A 16 -10.93 -6.00 0.99
C LYS A 16 -10.27 -6.42 2.31
N LYS A 17 -9.93 -7.70 2.44
CA LYS A 17 -9.20 -8.26 3.62
C LYS A 17 -9.72 -7.76 4.99
N GLY A 18 -11.05 -7.69 5.17
CA GLY A 18 -11.64 -7.25 6.44
C GLY A 18 -11.76 -5.73 6.62
N LYS A 19 -11.43 -4.95 5.59
CA LYS A 19 -11.43 -3.48 5.58
C LYS A 19 -12.45 -2.94 4.57
N CYS A 20 -12.94 -1.73 4.81
CA CYS A 20 -13.93 -1.06 3.96
C CYS A 20 -13.25 0.04 3.14
N LEU A 21 -13.19 -0.11 1.81
CA LEU A 21 -12.56 0.83 0.87
C LEU A 21 -13.55 1.84 0.28
N TYR A 22 -14.73 2.00 0.89
CA TYR A 22 -15.81 2.82 0.32
C TYR A 22 -15.34 4.25 -0.02
N ASP A 23 -14.66 4.93 0.92
CA ASP A 23 -14.26 6.32 0.73
C ASP A 23 -13.18 6.47 -0.35
N GLU A 24 -12.26 5.51 -0.43
CA GLU A 24 -11.20 5.48 -1.44
C GLU A 24 -11.74 5.18 -2.84
N LEU A 25 -12.65 4.21 -2.97
CA LEU A 25 -13.26 3.89 -4.26
C LEU A 25 -14.17 5.01 -4.78
N LEU A 26 -14.71 5.83 -3.88
CA LEU A 26 -15.48 7.01 -4.25
C LEU A 26 -14.58 8.16 -4.73
N ASN A 27 -13.43 8.36 -4.09
CA ASN A 27 -12.47 9.41 -4.44
C ASN A 27 -11.02 8.92 -4.34
N PRO A 28 -10.51 8.23 -5.38
CA PRO A 28 -9.16 7.69 -5.38
C PRO A 28 -8.11 8.78 -5.15
N GLY A 29 -7.20 8.54 -4.20
CA GLY A 29 -6.11 9.46 -3.87
C GLY A 29 -6.52 10.73 -3.10
N TYR A 30 -7.80 10.89 -2.72
CA TYR A 30 -8.25 12.06 -1.97
C TYR A 30 -7.64 12.13 -0.56
N ASN A 31 -7.52 10.98 0.11
CA ASN A 31 -6.95 10.92 1.45
C ASN A 31 -5.51 10.39 1.42
N ALA A 32 -4.55 11.32 1.44
CA ALA A 32 -3.13 10.99 1.46
C ALA A 32 -2.69 10.17 2.69
N GLU A 33 -3.46 10.19 3.79
CA GLU A 33 -3.14 9.41 4.99
C GLU A 33 -3.31 7.90 4.79
N LEU A 34 -4.07 7.48 3.78
CA LEU A 34 -4.30 6.09 3.42
C LEU A 34 -3.14 5.51 2.58
N ARG A 35 -2.30 6.37 1.99
CA ARG A 35 -1.14 5.94 1.20
C ARG A 35 -0.14 5.19 2.07
N CYS A 36 0.50 4.19 1.47
CA CYS A 36 1.52 3.42 2.15
C CYS A 36 2.74 4.30 2.45
N LYS A 37 2.98 4.58 3.74
CA LYS A 37 4.10 5.44 4.19
C LYS A 37 5.48 4.94 3.74
N ILE A 38 5.64 3.63 3.62
CA ILE A 38 6.87 3.05 3.07
C ILE A 38 7.01 3.46 1.61
N LEU A 39 5.96 3.23 0.80
CA LEU A 39 5.94 3.56 -0.63
C LEU A 39 6.19 5.06 -0.87
N VAL A 40 5.52 5.93 -0.10
CA VAL A 40 5.73 7.39 -0.14
C VAL A 40 7.18 7.75 0.16
N GLY A 41 7.78 7.17 1.21
CA GLY A 41 9.18 7.43 1.54
C GLY A 41 10.16 6.98 0.45
N LEU A 42 9.78 5.99 -0.36
CA LEU A 42 10.60 5.47 -1.46
C LEU A 42 10.47 6.33 -2.71
N GLU A 43 9.26 6.80 -3.00
CA GLU A 43 9.05 7.84 -4.01
C GLU A 43 9.89 9.07 -3.68
N ASP A 44 9.88 9.52 -2.42
CA ASP A 44 10.69 10.66 -1.97
C ASP A 44 12.21 10.45 -2.15
N GLU A 45 12.72 9.25 -1.86
CA GLU A 45 14.13 8.91 -2.08
C GLU A 45 14.47 8.79 -3.57
N TYR A 46 13.56 8.25 -4.38
CA TYR A 46 13.73 8.19 -5.83
C TYR A 46 13.76 9.59 -6.45
N ASP A 47 12.86 10.48 -6.04
CA ASP A 47 12.83 11.88 -6.48
C ASP A 47 14.09 12.65 -6.08
N LYS A 48 14.69 12.31 -4.93
CA LYS A 48 16.01 12.86 -4.56
C LYS A 48 17.10 12.34 -5.47
N LEU A 49 17.10 11.05 -5.79
CA LEU A 49 18.07 10.45 -6.70
C LEU A 49 17.97 11.06 -8.11
N LEU A 50 16.77 11.25 -8.64
CA LEU A 50 16.56 11.88 -9.95
C LEU A 50 17.12 13.31 -10.00
N ARG A 51 16.82 14.13 -8.97
CA ARG A 51 17.38 15.49 -8.87
C ARG A 51 18.91 15.49 -8.81
N GLN A 52 19.51 14.53 -8.12
CA GLN A 52 20.96 14.37 -8.07
C GLN A 52 21.51 13.94 -9.43
N ALA A 53 20.87 12.97 -10.08
CA ALA A 53 21.27 12.49 -11.40
C ALA A 53 21.29 13.60 -12.44
N GLU A 54 20.27 14.45 -12.44
CA GLU A 54 20.20 15.64 -13.31
C GLU A 54 21.34 16.62 -13.02
N ALA A 55 21.60 16.92 -11.74
CA ALA A 55 22.66 17.85 -11.34
C ALA A 55 24.06 17.35 -11.74
N PHE A 56 24.29 16.04 -11.66
CA PHE A 56 25.56 15.41 -12.03
C PHE A 56 25.63 14.91 -13.47
N LYS A 57 24.54 15.08 -14.26
CA LYS A 57 24.41 14.57 -15.63
C LYS A 57 24.72 13.08 -15.74
N LEU A 58 24.24 12.30 -14.78
CA LEU A 58 24.40 10.84 -14.77
C LEU A 58 23.58 10.22 -15.91
N SER A 59 24.07 9.09 -16.45
CA SER A 59 23.31 8.31 -17.42
C SER A 59 22.21 7.49 -16.73
N ALA A 60 21.20 7.09 -17.50
CA ALA A 60 20.09 6.30 -16.97
C ALA A 60 20.55 4.94 -16.40
N GLU A 61 21.58 4.32 -16.99
CA GLU A 61 22.12 3.04 -16.50
C GLU A 61 22.68 3.19 -15.09
N VAL A 62 23.49 4.24 -14.85
CA VAL A 62 24.09 4.51 -13.53
C VAL A 62 23.02 4.81 -12.49
N VAL A 63 21.97 5.55 -12.86
CA VAL A 63 20.86 5.84 -11.96
C VAL A 63 20.12 4.57 -11.55
N SER A 64 19.90 3.65 -12.50
CA SER A 64 19.27 2.35 -12.21
C SER A 64 20.11 1.53 -11.23
N GLU A 65 21.42 1.41 -11.46
CA GLU A 65 22.32 0.67 -10.57
C GLU A 65 22.37 1.26 -9.16
N LEU A 66 22.44 2.59 -9.05
CA LEU A 66 22.41 3.28 -7.75
C LEU A 66 21.08 3.06 -7.02
N TRP A 67 19.97 3.03 -7.77
CA TRP A 67 18.65 2.79 -7.19
C TRP A 67 18.52 1.36 -6.66
N ASP A 68 18.98 0.37 -7.41
CA ASP A 68 18.94 -1.04 -7.01
C ASP A 68 19.74 -1.29 -5.72
N LEU A 69 20.93 -0.71 -5.62
CA LEU A 69 21.75 -0.76 -4.41
C LEU A 69 21.03 -0.13 -3.21
N ARG A 70 20.45 1.06 -3.41
CA ARG A 70 19.77 1.80 -2.34
C ARG A 70 18.50 1.10 -1.87
N ILE A 71 17.73 0.50 -2.78
CA ILE A 71 16.58 -0.33 -2.43
C ILE A 71 17.04 -1.54 -1.62
N ALA A 72 18.11 -2.23 -2.02
CA ALA A 72 18.64 -3.38 -1.29
C ALA A 72 19.03 -3.00 0.14
N GLU A 73 19.71 -1.86 0.31
CA GLU A 73 20.06 -1.31 1.63
C GLU A 73 18.83 -0.89 2.44
N HIS A 74 17.83 -0.25 1.82
CA HIS A 74 16.58 0.09 2.50
C HIS A 74 15.85 -1.14 3.00
N ARG A 75 15.77 -2.22 2.21
CA ARG A 75 15.19 -3.49 2.64
C ARG A 75 15.95 -4.12 3.81
N ALA A 76 17.27 -3.94 3.86
CA ALA A 76 18.10 -4.48 4.92
C ALA A 76 18.07 -3.63 6.22
N SER A 77 17.89 -2.32 6.10
CA SER A 77 18.01 -1.35 7.22
C SER A 77 16.68 -0.91 7.83
N THR A 78 15.63 -0.74 7.01
CA THR A 78 14.28 -0.53 7.54
C THR A 78 13.72 -1.90 7.91
N GLY A 79 13.39 -2.11 9.18
CA GLY A 79 12.82 -3.35 9.72
C GLY A 79 11.41 -3.68 9.22
N GLY A 80 11.16 -3.54 7.91
CA GLY A 80 9.85 -3.63 7.28
C GLY A 80 8.88 -2.55 7.78
N CYS A 81 7.71 -2.47 7.15
CA CYS A 81 6.58 -1.78 7.75
C CYS A 81 6.34 -2.36 9.16
N HIS A 82 6.39 -1.53 10.20
CA HIS A 82 6.20 -1.95 11.60
C HIS A 82 4.84 -2.64 11.86
N LYS A 83 3.92 -2.57 10.88
CA LYS A 83 2.57 -3.13 10.95
C LYS A 83 2.39 -4.50 10.27
N ASN A 84 3.36 -5.01 9.50
CA ASN A 84 3.42 -6.43 9.10
C ASN A 84 4.72 -6.78 8.34
N THR A 85 5.22 -7.99 8.59
CA THR A 85 6.42 -8.59 7.99
C THR A 85 6.29 -8.67 6.47
N MET A 86 7.25 -8.10 5.73
CA MET A 86 7.33 -8.33 4.28
C MET A 86 7.68 -9.81 4.05
N GLN A 87 6.78 -10.58 3.44
CA GLN A 87 7.06 -11.96 3.01
C GLN A 87 7.25 -11.97 1.50
N GLY A 88 8.46 -12.26 1.03
CA GLY A 88 8.77 -12.41 -0.39
C GLY A 88 10.21 -12.02 -0.72
N GLU A 89 10.91 -12.89 -1.46
CA GLU A 89 12.30 -12.67 -1.89
C GLU A 89 12.42 -11.85 -3.19
N ASP A 90 11.33 -11.62 -3.92
CA ASP A 90 11.38 -10.99 -5.24
C ASP A 90 10.43 -9.81 -5.42
N THR A 91 11.03 -8.76 -6.01
CA THR A 91 10.46 -7.52 -6.57
C THR A 91 9.48 -6.71 -5.72
N TYR A 92 9.84 -5.45 -5.52
CA TYR A 92 9.11 -4.40 -4.81
C TYR A 92 7.64 -4.21 -5.25
N PRO A 93 6.68 -3.94 -4.33
CA PRO A 93 6.54 -4.43 -2.96
C PRO A 93 5.27 -5.28 -2.84
N LEU A 94 5.39 -6.60 -2.75
CA LEU A 94 4.27 -7.50 -2.41
C LEU A 94 3.95 -7.41 -0.90
N CYS A 95 3.58 -6.22 -0.42
CA CYS A 95 3.02 -6.09 0.92
C CYS A 95 1.66 -6.79 0.95
N SER A 96 1.47 -7.75 1.87
CA SER A 96 0.21 -8.47 2.01
C SER A 96 -0.96 -7.53 2.31
N ASP A 97 -0.72 -6.38 2.95
CA ASP A 97 -1.75 -5.37 3.22
C ASP A 97 -1.71 -4.19 2.23
N GLY A 98 -0.89 -4.27 1.18
CA GLY A 98 -0.89 -3.31 0.08
C GLY A 98 -2.07 -3.56 -0.87
N TYR A 99 -2.67 -2.48 -1.34
CA TYR A 99 -3.61 -2.49 -2.45
C TYR A 99 -3.27 -1.28 -3.32
N GLU A 100 -2.72 -1.49 -4.51
CA GLU A 100 -2.14 -0.39 -5.32
C GLU A 100 -1.11 0.41 -4.49
N ASP A 101 -1.30 1.72 -4.29
CA ASP A 101 -0.42 2.57 -3.49
C ASP A 101 -0.89 2.82 -2.04
N ILE A 102 -2.03 2.23 -1.64
CA ILE A 102 -2.63 2.40 -0.31
C ILE A 102 -2.34 1.22 0.64
N CYS A 103 -2.42 1.51 1.94
CA CYS A 103 -2.23 0.53 3.00
C CYS A 103 -3.58 0.18 3.65
N LEU A 104 -4.03 -1.07 3.46
CA LEU A 104 -5.30 -1.58 4.01
C LEU A 104 -5.37 -1.46 5.54
N LEU A 105 -4.23 -1.42 6.23
CA LEU A 105 -4.20 -1.27 7.69
C LEU A 105 -4.66 0.11 8.15
N GLU A 106 -4.55 1.14 7.31
CA GLU A 106 -5.06 2.49 7.61
C GLU A 106 -6.57 2.61 7.43
N PHE A 107 -7.21 1.64 6.76
CA PHE A 107 -8.66 1.63 6.57
C PHE A 107 -9.42 1.15 7.82
N PRO A 108 -10.67 1.62 8.02
CA PRO A 108 -11.54 1.10 9.05
C PRO A 108 -11.89 -0.38 8.78
N ARG A 109 -12.19 -1.13 9.86
CA ARG A 109 -12.72 -2.49 9.74
C ARG A 109 -14.07 -2.46 9.04
N CYS A 110 -14.31 -3.41 8.15
CA CYS A 110 -15.62 -3.57 7.52
C CYS A 110 -16.63 -4.10 8.55
N GLU A 111 -17.75 -3.41 8.69
CA GLU A 111 -18.81 -3.82 9.62
C GLU A 111 -19.72 -4.92 9.08
N GLY A 112 -19.64 -5.20 7.79
CA GLY A 112 -20.52 -6.15 7.11
C GLY A 112 -21.56 -5.48 6.22
N ILE A 113 -22.78 -6.02 6.23
CA ILE A 113 -23.93 -5.43 5.55
C ILE A 113 -24.26 -4.09 6.23
N CYS A 114 -24.20 -3.02 5.46
CA CYS A 114 -24.50 -1.65 5.86
C CYS A 114 -25.27 -0.95 4.74
N ASP A 115 -25.71 0.29 4.97
CA ASP A 115 -26.48 1.07 3.99
C ASP A 115 -25.73 1.37 2.69
N LYS A 116 -24.40 1.22 2.71
CA LYS A 116 -23.50 1.40 1.56
C LYS A 116 -23.19 0.10 0.83
N PHE A 117 -23.81 -1.02 1.23
CA PHE A 117 -23.53 -2.32 0.64
C PHE A 117 -23.89 -2.35 -0.85
N MET A 118 -22.91 -2.69 -1.69
CA MET A 118 -23.13 -2.98 -3.10
C MET A 118 -22.63 -4.39 -3.40
N PRO A 119 -23.48 -5.29 -3.92
CA PRO A 119 -23.05 -6.63 -4.26
C PRO A 119 -21.95 -6.60 -5.32
N THR A 120 -20.97 -7.50 -5.20
CA THR A 120 -20.08 -7.82 -6.33
C THR A 120 -20.93 -8.41 -7.45
N GLU A 121 -20.90 -7.79 -8.64
CA GLU A 121 -21.50 -8.38 -9.83
C GLU A 121 -20.70 -9.64 -10.20
N ASP A 122 -21.40 -10.77 -10.42
CA ASP A 122 -20.83 -12.01 -10.99
C ASP A 122 -20.57 -11.86 -12.49
#